data_AF-A0A067D5L3-F1
#
_entry.id   AF-A0A067D5L3-F1
#
_cell.length_a   1.000
_cell.length_b   1.000
_cell.length_c   1.000
_cell.angle_alpha   90.00
_cell.angle_beta   90.00
_cell.angle_gamma   90.00
#
_symmetry.space_group_name_H-M   'P 1'
#
loop_
_entity.id
_entity.type
_entity.pdbx_description
1 polymer ?
#
loop_
_entity_poly.entity_id
_entity_poly.type
_entity_poly.pdbx_seq_one_letter_code
_entity_poly.pdbx_strand_id
1 'polypeptide(L)'
;LYSYFQGNNDQSAKITMTAPVLTNIIPSINGPFCNSQLQAHPIKLPKHKYVVVRRFGDFMDDNSISTQASALKKSLKNSTWESAIIFNNKISDDHLSVAGYNSPFQNENRINEVLLWFD
;
A
#
# COMPACT_ATOMS: atom_id res chain seq x y z
N LEU A 1 10.86 1.50 -12.10
CA LEU A 1 11.47 1.93 -10.82
C LEU A 1 12.89 1.39 -10.64
N TYR A 2 13.11 0.07 -10.62
CA TYR A 2 14.45 -0.49 -10.44
C TYR A 2 15.49 0.04 -11.44
N SER A 3 15.15 0.08 -12.73
CA SER A 3 16.03 0.64 -13.77
C SER A 3 16.42 2.09 -13.52
N TYR A 4 15.50 2.91 -12.99
CA TYR A 4 15.74 4.31 -12.66
C TYR A 4 16.81 4.46 -11.56
N PHE A 5 16.72 3.65 -10.50
CA PHE A 5 17.74 3.62 -9.43
C PHE A 5 19.12 3.18 -9.94
N GLN A 6 19.16 2.34 -10.98
CA GLN A 6 20.39 1.86 -11.61
C GLN A 6 21.07 2.87 -12.54
N GLY A 7 20.50 4.08 -12.70
CA GLY A 7 21.05 5.14 -13.56
C GLY A 7 20.27 5.38 -14.85
N ASN A 8 19.11 4.73 -15.05
CA ASN A 8 18.22 5.08 -16.16
C ASN A 8 17.38 6.32 -15.83
N ASN A 9 18.06 7.45 -15.68
CA ASN A 9 17.50 8.77 -15.43
C ASN A 9 18.36 9.83 -16.14
N ASP A 10 17.83 11.05 -16.29
CA ASP A 10 18.46 12.11 -17.10
C ASP A 10 19.88 12.47 -16.66
N GLN A 11 20.25 12.19 -15.41
CA GLN A 11 21.57 12.48 -14.84
C GLN A 11 22.50 11.27 -14.84
N SER A 12 22.06 10.11 -15.34
CA SER A 12 22.77 8.82 -15.23
C SER A 12 23.17 8.46 -13.79
N ALA A 13 22.48 9.03 -12.81
CA ALA A 13 22.86 8.94 -11.41
C ALA A 13 22.39 7.62 -10.81
N LYS A 14 23.28 6.92 -10.10
CA LYS A 14 22.89 5.77 -9.28
C LYS A 14 22.37 6.25 -7.94
N ILE A 15 21.20 5.78 -7.56
CA ILE A 15 20.53 6.17 -6.32
C ILE A 15 20.39 4.91 -5.46
N THR A 16 20.81 5.00 -4.20
CA THR A 16 20.68 3.89 -3.24
C THR A 16 19.22 3.55 -3.02
N MET A 17 18.88 2.26 -3.11
CA MET A 17 17.53 1.79 -2.84
C MET A 17 17.15 2.01 -1.37
N THR A 18 15.88 2.36 -1.15
CA THR A 18 15.29 2.52 0.19
C THR A 18 14.17 1.50 0.41
N ALA A 19 13.88 1.21 1.67
CA ALA A 19 12.72 0.44 2.08
C ALA A 19 11.84 1.29 3.03
N PRO A 20 10.53 1.04 3.11
CA PRO A 20 9.79 0.10 2.26
C PRO A 20 9.44 0.69 0.88
N VAL A 21 9.06 -0.18 -0.06
CA VAL A 21 8.34 0.23 -1.28
C VAL A 21 6.86 0.34 -0.94
N LEU A 22 6.30 1.55 -1.08
CA LEU A 22 4.89 1.85 -0.83
C LEU A 22 4.09 1.78 -2.14
N THR A 23 2.99 1.03 -2.13
CA THR A 23 2.06 0.92 -3.25
C THR A 23 0.68 1.37 -2.79
N ASN A 24 0.09 2.36 -3.48
CA ASN A 24 -1.30 2.75 -3.25
C ASN A 24 -2.23 1.79 -4.00
N ILE A 25 -3.31 1.36 -3.34
CA ILE A 25 -4.28 0.44 -3.88
C ILE A 25 -5.58 1.20 -4.07
N ILE A 26 -5.96 1.38 -5.33
CA ILE A 26 -7.23 1.95 -5.74
C ILE A 26 -8.15 0.77 -6.09
N PRO A 27 -9.10 0.38 -5.22
CA PRO A 27 -10.00 -0.72 -5.52
C PRO A 27 -10.90 -0.35 -6.70
N SER A 28 -10.92 -1.20 -7.73
CA SER A 28 -11.84 -1.00 -8.86
C SER A 28 -13.28 -1.19 -8.41
N ILE A 29 -14.13 -0.22 -8.73
CA ILE A 29 -15.54 -0.17 -8.34
C ILE A 29 -16.41 -1.16 -9.13
N ASN A 30 -15.86 -1.86 -10.14
CA ASN A 30 -16.64 -2.69 -11.08
C ASN A 30 -16.09 -4.13 -11.25
N GLY A 31 -16.67 -5.08 -10.50
CA GLY A 31 -16.80 -6.49 -10.89
C GLY A 31 -15.59 -7.43 -10.71
N PRO A 32 -15.83 -8.75 -10.73
CA PRO A 32 -14.90 -9.79 -10.27
C PRO A 32 -13.72 -10.12 -11.20
N PHE A 33 -13.52 -9.38 -12.30
CA PHE A 33 -12.53 -9.70 -13.34
C PHE A 33 -11.78 -8.47 -13.89
N CYS A 34 -11.46 -7.49 -13.05
CA CYS A 34 -10.62 -6.37 -13.48
C CYS A 34 -9.16 -6.61 -13.10
N ASN A 35 -8.39 -7.14 -14.07
CA ASN A 35 -6.94 -7.10 -14.03
C ASN A 35 -6.53 -5.63 -13.93
N SER A 36 -5.89 -5.22 -12.83
CA SER A 36 -5.36 -3.87 -12.70
C SER A 36 -4.32 -3.64 -13.80
N GLN A 37 -4.70 -2.90 -14.84
CA GLN A 37 -3.75 -2.51 -15.87
C GLN A 37 -2.76 -1.53 -15.22
N LEU A 38 -1.53 -1.99 -15.01
CA LEU A 38 -0.41 -1.22 -14.49
C LEU A 38 0.01 -0.13 -15.50
N GLN A 39 -0.77 0.95 -15.57
CA GLN A 39 -0.37 2.17 -16.25
C GLN A 39 0.24 3.12 -15.22
N ALA A 40 1.51 3.49 -15.42
CA ALA A 40 2.22 4.41 -14.56
C ALA A 40 1.66 5.83 -14.76
N HIS A 41 0.91 6.32 -13.77
CA HIS A 41 0.42 7.70 -13.72
C HIS A 41 1.26 8.51 -12.72
N PRO A 42 1.46 9.83 -12.95
CA PRO A 42 2.02 10.71 -11.93
C PRO A 42 1.17 10.62 -10.65
N ILE A 43 1.73 10.08 -9.57
CA ILE A 43 1.05 10.01 -8.26
C ILE A 43 1.40 11.26 -7.46
N LYS A 44 0.37 11.97 -7.05
CA LYS A 44 0.48 12.97 -5.99
C LYS A 44 0.66 12.22 -4.68
N LEU A 45 1.72 12.54 -3.93
CA LEU A 45 1.97 11.88 -2.65
C LEU A 45 0.78 12.09 -1.69
N PRO A 46 0.40 11.06 -0.90
CA PRO A 46 -0.67 11.18 0.07
C PRO A 46 -0.40 12.35 1.03
N LYS A 47 -1.39 13.21 1.24
CA LYS A 47 -1.33 14.30 2.22
C LYS A 47 -1.84 13.90 3.60
N HIS A 48 -1.94 12.60 3.84
CA HIS A 48 -2.51 12.08 5.07
C HIS A 48 -1.55 12.27 6.25
N LYS A 49 -2.09 12.70 7.40
CA LYS A 49 -1.31 12.92 8.62
C LYS A 49 -1.04 11.64 9.39
N TYR A 50 -1.98 10.71 9.37
CA TYR A 50 -1.94 9.53 10.21
C TYR A 50 -2.24 8.27 9.42
N VAL A 51 -1.73 7.16 9.94
CA VAL A 51 -1.93 5.84 9.35
C VAL A 51 -2.07 4.80 10.44
N VAL A 52 -3.02 3.89 10.24
CA VAL A 52 -3.12 2.67 11.04
C VAL A 52 -2.48 1.54 10.25
N VAL A 53 -1.61 0.80 10.90
CA VAL A 53 -0.77 -0.21 10.25
C VAL A 53 -1.05 -1.58 10.82
N ARG A 54 -1.07 -2.60 9.95
CA ARG A 54 -1.01 -4.01 10.36
C ARG A 54 0.11 -4.71 9.60
N ARG A 55 1.05 -5.28 10.36
CA ARG A 55 2.16 -6.07 9.83
C ARG A 55 1.76 -7.53 9.58
N PHE A 56 2.28 -8.11 8.51
CA PHE A 56 2.13 -9.52 8.14
C PHE A 56 3.38 -10.03 7.41
N GLY A 57 3.55 -11.36 7.38
CA GLY A 57 4.77 -11.99 6.85
C GLY A 57 4.57 -12.88 5.63
N ASP A 58 3.39 -12.85 5.02
CA ASP A 58 3.08 -13.60 3.80
C ASP A 58 3.42 -12.78 2.54
N PHE A 59 3.31 -13.36 1.35
CA PHE A 59 3.40 -12.64 0.08
C PHE A 59 2.34 -11.52 0.00
N MET A 60 2.60 -10.50 -0.83
CA MET A 60 1.64 -9.44 -1.12
C MET A 60 0.93 -9.74 -2.44
N ASP A 61 -0.16 -10.47 -2.35
CA ASP A 61 -1.12 -10.74 -3.43
C ASP A 61 -2.51 -10.19 -3.06
N ASP A 62 -3.43 -10.19 -4.03
CA ASP A 62 -4.77 -9.60 -3.82
C ASP A 62 -5.53 -10.25 -2.64
N ASN A 63 -5.34 -11.55 -2.41
CA ASN A 63 -6.02 -12.30 -1.35
C ASN A 63 -5.48 -11.96 0.03
N SER A 64 -4.16 -12.03 0.20
CA SER A 64 -3.44 -11.71 1.43
C SER A 64 -3.65 -10.25 1.82
N ILE A 65 -3.53 -9.31 0.87
CA ILE A 65 -3.79 -7.89 1.11
C ILE A 65 -5.23 -7.68 1.58
N SER A 66 -6.22 -8.24 0.86
CA SER A 66 -7.64 -8.12 1.22
C SER A 66 -7.93 -8.71 2.61
N THR A 67 -7.34 -9.86 2.92
CA THR A 67 -7.47 -10.53 4.22
C THR A 67 -6.89 -9.68 5.35
N GLN A 68 -5.68 -9.16 5.18
CA GLN A 68 -5.03 -8.35 6.22
C GLN A 68 -5.70 -6.99 6.38
N ALA A 69 -6.15 -6.36 5.30
CA ALA A 69 -6.91 -5.11 5.35
C ALA A 69 -8.25 -5.31 6.09
N SER A 70 -8.95 -6.41 5.83
CA SER A 70 -10.18 -6.77 6.54
C SER A 70 -9.94 -7.04 8.03
N ALA A 71 -8.85 -7.76 8.36
CA ALA A 71 -8.46 -8.01 9.74
C ALA A 71 -8.09 -6.71 10.48
N LEU A 72 -7.39 -5.78 9.82
CA LEU A 72 -7.10 -4.45 10.36
C LEU A 72 -8.39 -3.66 10.63
N LYS A 73 -9.29 -3.57 9.64
CA LYS A 73 -10.60 -2.92 9.82
C LYS A 73 -11.40 -3.54 10.97
N LYS A 74 -11.37 -4.87 11.11
CA LYS A 74 -12.04 -5.58 12.21
C LYS A 74 -11.41 -5.25 13.57
N SER A 75 -10.08 -5.17 13.66
CA SER A 75 -9.41 -4.82 14.92
C SER A 75 -9.66 -3.40 15.40
N LEU A 76 -10.08 -2.52 14.48
CA LEU A 76 -10.41 -1.14 14.80
C LEU A 76 -11.83 -0.96 15.32
N LYS A 77 -12.70 -1.97 15.21
CA LYS A 77 -14.07 -1.89 15.69
C LYS A 77 -14.10 -1.66 17.21
N ASN A 78 -14.94 -0.72 17.65
CA ASN A 78 -15.05 -0.23 19.02
C ASN A 78 -13.77 0.41 19.58
N SER A 79 -12.82 0.80 18.72
CA SER A 79 -11.66 1.60 19.12
C SER A 79 -11.93 3.09 18.96
N THR A 80 -11.12 3.92 19.62
CA THR A 80 -11.15 5.39 19.44
C THR A 80 -10.87 5.83 18.00
N TRP A 81 -10.29 4.95 17.17
CA TRP A 81 -9.93 5.22 15.78
C TRP A 81 -10.99 4.78 14.77
N GLU A 82 -12.03 4.05 15.21
CA GLU A 82 -13.06 3.53 14.31
C GLU A 82 -13.74 4.65 13.52
N SER A 83 -14.14 5.73 14.19
CA SER A 83 -14.85 6.84 13.55
C SER A 83 -13.98 7.62 12.55
N ALA A 84 -12.68 7.78 12.84
CA ALA A 84 -11.72 8.43 11.95
C ALA A 84 -11.54 7.65 10.64
N ILE A 85 -11.53 6.31 10.73
CA ILE A 85 -11.41 5.43 9.58
C ILE A 85 -12.74 5.31 8.80
N ILE A 86 -13.89 5.22 9.47
CA ILE A 86 -15.21 5.12 8.80
C ILE A 86 -15.54 6.43 8.06
N PHE A 87 -15.23 7.59 8.62
CA PHE A 87 -15.50 8.88 7.98
C PHE A 87 -14.73 9.03 6.67
N ASN A 88 -13.45 8.61 6.65
CA ASN A 88 -12.61 8.69 5.46
C ASN A 88 -12.95 7.63 4.40
N ASN A 89 -13.32 6.41 4.79
CA ASN A 89 -13.72 5.36 3.83
C ASN A 89 -15.00 5.68 3.03
N LYS A 90 -15.76 6.74 3.37
CA LYS A 90 -16.91 7.19 2.58
C LYS A 90 -16.55 8.18 1.47
N ILE A 91 -15.33 8.74 1.48
CA ILE A 91 -15.04 9.98 0.74
C ILE A 91 -13.98 9.79 -0.37
N SER A 92 -13.13 8.75 -0.38
CA SER A 92 -12.27 8.49 -1.54
C SER A 92 -11.71 7.06 -1.64
N ASP A 93 -11.37 6.66 -2.87
CA ASP A 93 -10.77 5.35 -3.23
C ASP A 93 -9.27 5.22 -2.88
N ASP A 94 -8.67 6.18 -2.16
CA ASP A 94 -7.22 6.33 -1.99
C ASP A 94 -6.66 5.94 -0.61
N HIS A 95 -7.44 5.27 0.24
CA HIS A 95 -7.06 5.11 1.66
C HIS A 95 -6.30 3.82 2.00
N LEU A 96 -6.13 2.90 1.05
CA LEU A 96 -5.43 1.64 1.28
C LEU A 96 -4.08 1.64 0.59
N SER A 97 -3.02 1.42 1.35
CA SER A 97 -1.69 1.17 0.79
C SER A 97 -1.06 -0.08 1.38
N VAL A 98 -0.04 -0.59 0.69
CA VAL A 98 0.81 -1.66 1.19
C VAL A 98 2.27 -1.25 1.14
N ALA A 99 3.04 -1.67 2.14
CA ALA A 99 4.46 -1.40 2.23
C ALA A 99 5.24 -2.72 2.31
N GLY A 100 6.14 -2.95 1.34
CA GLY A 100 7.02 -4.10 1.32
C GLY A 100 8.45 -3.71 1.65
N TYR A 101 9.03 -4.31 2.69
CA TYR A 101 10.38 -3.97 3.14
C TYR A 101 11.46 -4.77 2.44
N ASN A 102 11.18 -6.05 2.16
CA ASN A 102 12.13 -6.98 1.57
C ASN A 102 11.64 -7.69 0.29
N SER A 103 10.39 -7.46 -0.09
CA SER A 103 9.90 -7.82 -1.43
C SER A 103 10.47 -6.84 -2.48
N PRO A 104 10.79 -7.26 -3.72
CA PRO A 104 10.70 -8.61 -4.29
C PRO A 104 11.95 -9.49 -4.10
N PHE A 105 13.00 -9.00 -3.43
CA PHE A 105 14.32 -9.62 -3.45
C PHE A 105 14.54 -10.74 -2.43
N GLN A 106 13.74 -10.80 -1.37
CA GLN A 106 13.82 -11.84 -0.34
C GLN A 106 12.53 -12.67 -0.31
N ASN A 107 12.68 -14.00 -0.33
CA ASN A 107 11.56 -14.93 -0.34
C ASN A 107 11.11 -15.38 1.05
N GLU A 108 11.99 -15.30 2.05
CA GLU A 108 11.74 -15.70 3.43
C GLU A 108 11.73 -14.49 4.37
N ASN A 109 11.16 -14.66 5.57
CA ASN A 109 11.06 -13.61 6.60
C ASN A 109 10.50 -12.30 6.04
N ARG A 110 9.46 -12.39 5.20
CA ARG A 110 8.84 -11.23 4.57
C ARG A 110 8.29 -10.29 5.64
N ILE A 111 8.48 -9.00 5.43
CA ILE A 111 7.94 -7.95 6.28
C ILE A 111 7.12 -7.05 5.38
N ASN A 112 5.80 -7.16 5.53
CA ASN A 112 4.82 -6.40 4.79
C ASN A 112 3.84 -5.74 5.73
N GLU A 113 3.28 -4.63 5.31
CA GLU A 113 2.30 -3.85 6.07
C GLU A 113 1.13 -3.47 5.18
N VAL A 114 -0.10 -3.59 5.72
CA VAL A 114 -1.28 -2.91 5.17
C VAL A 114 -1.51 -1.62 5.96
N LEU A 115 -1.80 -0.55 5.24
CA LEU A 115 -1.89 0.81 5.75
C LEU A 115 -3.27 1.38 5.43
N LEU A 116 -3.98 1.86 6.45
CA LEU A 116 -5.21 2.64 6.31
C LEU A 116 -4.94 4.09 6.70
N TRP A 117 -4.95 4.97 5.70
CA TRP A 117 -4.67 6.38 5.89
C TRP A 117 -5.87 7.15 6.45
N PHE A 118 -5.61 8.14 7.30
CA PHE A 118 -6.61 9.07 7.82
C PHE A 118 -6.03 10.43 8.24
N ASP A 119 -6.91 11.36 8.56
CA ASP A 119 -6.62 12.76 8.89
C ASP A 119 -7.36 13.21 10.15
#